data_AF-A0A167DIE7-F1
#
_entry.id   AF-A0A167DIE7-F1
#
_cell.length_a   1.000
_cell.length_b   1.000
_cell.length_c   1.000
_cell.angle_alpha   90.00
_cell.angle_beta   90.00
_cell.angle_gamma   90.00
#
_symmetry.space_group_name_H-M   'P 1'
#
loop_
_entity.id
_entity.type
_entity.pdbx_description
1 polymer ?
#
loop_
_entity_poly.entity_id
_entity_poly.type
_entity_poly.pdbx_seq_one_letter_code
_entity_poly.pdbx_strand_id
1 'polypeptide(L)'
;MQSTSIESRIILALQAIEKDPKMSVRKAAFIFEVPRTSLRHRRAGRVARGERQPNSMKMTITEEEVILERVIDLINRGFPPRQEDVRDMADRLLSQRDATRVGPRWAEHFVRRQPQLKMRFQRRIDYQRALAKDPTIIQGWFTLVRNTIAKYGILDDDIYNFDETGFLIGMLSHAKVVTTSDRKGRPRTKQPGNREWVSVIQGVCADGWAMPPYVIVKGKYHLLSWYTNGQFPATWRIHPSENEWKTNEIGLDWLNHFNQCTKSRTKGSYRLLILDGHNSHKSTDFDKYCKEQNIIALCMPPHSSHELQPLDVGCFSPLKYSYGKEIEKMMRMQISHN
;
A
#
# COMPACT_ATOMS: atom_id res chain seq x y z
N MET A 1 -16.76 -41.33 -27.80
CA MET A 1 -15.31 -41.46 -28.03
C MET A 1 -14.71 -40.06 -28.03
N GLN A 2 -13.91 -39.71 -27.03
CA GLN A 2 -13.24 -38.40 -26.99
C GLN A 2 -12.24 -38.33 -28.14
N SER A 3 -12.35 -37.31 -29.00
CA SER A 3 -11.36 -37.00 -30.02
C SER A 3 -10.02 -36.73 -29.33
N THR A 4 -9.11 -37.72 -29.36
CA THR A 4 -7.75 -37.56 -28.84
C THR A 4 -7.02 -36.49 -29.66
N SER A 5 -6.54 -35.46 -28.98
CA SER A 5 -5.79 -34.36 -29.60
C SER A 5 -4.65 -34.90 -30.45
N ILE A 6 -4.38 -34.24 -31.59
CA ILE A 6 -3.27 -34.57 -32.49
C ILE A 6 -1.94 -34.60 -31.72
N GLU A 7 -1.75 -33.71 -30.74
CA GLU A 7 -0.53 -33.68 -29.90
C GLU A 7 -0.40 -34.92 -29.02
N SER A 8 -1.49 -35.40 -28.42
CA SER A 8 -1.48 -36.63 -27.62
C SER A 8 -1.07 -37.84 -28.47
N ARG A 9 -1.54 -37.91 -29.73
CA ARG A 9 -1.13 -38.95 -30.67
C ARG A 9 0.33 -38.83 -31.10
N ILE A 10 0.86 -37.61 -31.20
CA ILE A 10 2.29 -37.39 -31.45
C ILE A 10 3.16 -37.87 -30.28
N ILE A 11 2.75 -37.61 -29.03
CA ILE A 11 3.47 -38.09 -27.84
C ILE A 11 3.51 -39.62 -27.80
N LEU A 12 2.37 -40.28 -28.05
CA LEU A 12 2.30 -41.74 -28.13
C LEU A 12 3.18 -42.30 -29.25
N ALA A 13 3.22 -41.64 -30.41
CA ALA A 13 4.08 -42.03 -31.52
C ALA A 13 5.58 -41.89 -31.19
N LEU A 14 5.98 -40.88 -30.42
CA LEU A 14 7.36 -40.71 -29.95
C LEU A 14 7.76 -41.80 -28.96
N GLN A 15 6.90 -42.11 -27.99
CA GLN A 15 7.13 -43.19 -27.02
C GLN A 15 7.26 -44.55 -27.72
N ALA A 16 6.48 -44.79 -28.78
CA ALA A 16 6.56 -46.00 -29.56
C ALA A 16 7.90 -46.11 -30.32
N ILE A 17 8.39 -45.02 -30.91
CA ILE A 17 9.71 -44.96 -31.57
C ILE A 17 10.84 -45.20 -30.58
N GLU A 18 10.71 -44.69 -29.35
CA GLU A 18 11.71 -44.86 -28.30
C GLU A 18 11.77 -46.31 -27.78
N LYS A 19 10.63 -46.99 -27.69
CA LYS A 19 10.51 -48.38 -27.23
C LYS A 19 10.91 -49.42 -28.28
N ASP A 20 10.79 -49.12 -29.58
CA ASP A 20 11.15 -50.03 -30.66
C ASP A 20 12.20 -49.40 -31.61
N PRO A 21 13.48 -49.81 -31.52
CA PRO A 21 14.54 -49.32 -32.39
C PRO A 21 14.31 -49.55 -33.89
N LYS A 22 13.44 -50.49 -34.28
CA LYS A 22 13.08 -50.77 -35.68
C LYS A 22 11.92 -49.90 -36.18
N MET A 23 11.28 -49.14 -35.30
CA MET A 23 10.15 -48.27 -35.65
C MET A 23 10.64 -46.98 -36.33
N SER A 24 10.45 -46.91 -37.64
CA SER A 24 10.73 -45.67 -38.37
C SER A 24 9.68 -44.59 -38.09
N VAL A 25 10.09 -43.32 -38.19
CA VAL A 25 9.18 -42.15 -38.08
C VAL A 25 8.02 -42.25 -39.07
N ARG A 26 8.24 -42.84 -40.25
CA ARG A 26 7.19 -43.04 -41.27
C ARG A 26 6.16 -44.06 -40.80
N LYS A 27 6.61 -45.19 -40.23
CA LYS A 27 5.74 -46.24 -39.72
C LYS A 27 4.93 -45.75 -38.52
N ALA A 28 5.56 -45.04 -37.59
CA ALA A 28 4.88 -44.43 -36.45
C ALA A 28 3.86 -43.36 -36.87
N ALA A 29 4.22 -42.48 -37.82
CA ALA A 29 3.28 -41.48 -38.33
C ALA A 29 2.02 -42.09 -38.94
N PHE A 30 2.16 -43.24 -39.63
CA PHE A 30 1.05 -44.00 -40.19
C PHE A 30 0.18 -44.65 -39.11
N ILE A 31 0.78 -45.38 -38.16
CA ILE A 31 0.07 -46.10 -37.10
C ILE A 31 -0.72 -45.16 -36.20
N PHE A 32 -0.13 -44.02 -35.83
CA PHE A 32 -0.74 -43.05 -34.91
C PHE A 32 -1.55 -41.96 -35.64
N GLU A 33 -1.67 -42.05 -36.97
CA GLU A 33 -2.42 -41.11 -37.81
C GLU A 33 -2.02 -39.63 -37.59
N VAL A 34 -0.70 -39.37 -37.53
CA VAL A 34 -0.15 -38.03 -37.33
C VAL A 34 0.68 -37.57 -38.54
N PRO A 35 0.69 -36.27 -38.86
CA PRO A 35 1.57 -35.77 -39.92
C PRO A 35 3.03 -36.08 -39.63
N ARG A 36 3.69 -36.77 -40.58
CA ARG A 36 5.10 -37.16 -40.49
C ARG A 36 6.03 -35.98 -40.19
N THR A 37 5.73 -34.81 -40.75
CA THR A 37 6.47 -33.56 -40.53
C THR A 37 6.39 -33.08 -39.10
N SER A 38 5.19 -33.08 -38.51
CA SER A 38 4.97 -32.73 -37.10
C SER A 38 5.69 -33.68 -36.16
N LEU A 39 5.58 -35.00 -36.39
CA LEU A 39 6.28 -36.01 -35.59
C LEU A 39 7.81 -35.86 -35.68
N ARG A 40 8.35 -35.62 -36.88
CA ARG A 40 9.78 -35.34 -37.08
C ARG A 40 10.23 -34.10 -36.32
N HIS A 41 9.44 -33.03 -36.37
CA HIS A 41 9.74 -31.80 -35.62
C HIS A 41 9.75 -32.03 -34.11
N ARG A 42 8.86 -32.87 -33.57
CA ARG A 42 8.81 -33.13 -32.12
C ARG A 42 9.93 -34.02 -31.65
N ARG A 43 10.29 -35.02 -32.45
CA ARG A 43 11.49 -35.82 -32.23
C ARG A 43 12.77 -34.98 -32.24
N ALA A 44 12.80 -33.90 -33.01
CA ALA A 44 13.91 -32.94 -33.05
C ALA A 44 13.82 -31.83 -31.99
N GLY A 45 12.95 -31.97 -30.97
CA GLY A 45 12.85 -31.04 -29.84
C GLY A 45 12.06 -29.75 -30.10
N ARG A 46 11.38 -29.60 -31.25
CA ARG A 46 10.53 -28.41 -31.48
C ARG A 46 9.24 -28.50 -30.67
N VAL A 47 8.94 -27.51 -29.86
CA VAL A 47 7.70 -27.44 -29.05
C VAL A 47 6.46 -27.15 -29.90
N ALA A 48 5.28 -27.54 -29.41
CA ALA A 48 4.00 -27.37 -30.12
C ALA A 48 3.69 -25.92 -30.36
N ARG A 49 3.03 -25.62 -31.49
CA ARG A 49 2.63 -24.24 -31.75
C ARG A 49 1.71 -23.69 -30.66
N GLY A 50 0.86 -24.53 -30.07
CA GLY A 50 0.00 -24.16 -28.93
C GLY A 50 0.74 -24.06 -27.59
N GLU A 51 1.90 -24.71 -27.46
CA GLU A 51 2.75 -24.68 -26.26
C GLU A 51 3.92 -23.67 -26.41
N ARG A 52 4.12 -23.12 -27.61
CA ARG A 52 5.09 -22.06 -27.85
C ARG A 52 4.57 -20.79 -27.21
N GLN A 53 5.34 -20.29 -26.26
CA GLN A 53 5.15 -18.94 -25.77
C GLN A 53 5.31 -17.98 -26.96
N PRO A 54 4.34 -17.08 -27.24
CA PRO A 54 4.48 -16.11 -28.30
C PRO A 54 5.75 -15.29 -28.08
N ASN A 55 6.58 -15.11 -29.12
CA ASN A 55 7.78 -14.25 -29.06
C ASN A 55 7.47 -12.80 -28.61
N SER A 56 6.19 -12.40 -28.61
CA SER A 56 5.69 -11.10 -28.18
C SER A 56 5.39 -10.98 -26.68
N MET A 57 5.45 -12.07 -25.91
CA MET A 57 5.31 -12.00 -24.44
C MET A 57 6.64 -11.57 -23.82
N LYS A 58 6.68 -10.33 -23.33
CA LYS A 58 7.84 -9.80 -22.60
C LYS A 58 8.08 -10.51 -21.27
N MET A 59 7.09 -11.20 -20.69
CA MET A 59 7.20 -11.86 -19.39
C MET A 59 6.98 -13.37 -19.52
N THR A 60 7.65 -14.14 -18.66
CA THR A 60 7.40 -15.59 -18.53
C THR A 60 6.06 -15.83 -17.82
N ILE A 61 5.54 -17.05 -17.96
CA ILE A 61 4.33 -17.47 -17.24
C ILE A 61 4.54 -17.34 -15.72
N THR A 62 5.69 -17.77 -15.22
CA THR A 62 6.06 -17.68 -13.81
C THR A 62 6.16 -16.25 -13.30
N GLU A 63 6.69 -15.32 -14.10
CA GLU A 63 6.72 -13.91 -13.71
C GLU A 63 5.31 -13.29 -13.67
N GLU A 64 4.42 -13.68 -14.58
CA GLU A 64 3.01 -13.27 -14.55
C GLU A 64 2.27 -13.86 -13.34
N GLU A 65 2.57 -15.11 -12.94
CA GLU A 65 2.03 -15.74 -11.73
C GLU A 65 2.45 -15.01 -10.46
N VAL A 66 3.73 -14.63 -10.34
CA VAL A 66 4.22 -13.83 -9.21
C VAL A 66 3.50 -12.48 -9.11
N ILE A 67 3.24 -11.82 -10.24
CA ILE A 67 2.48 -10.57 -10.26
C ILE A 67 1.02 -10.82 -9.86
N LEU A 68 0.40 -11.89 -10.35
CA LEU A 68 -0.97 -12.24 -10.00
C LEU A 68 -1.14 -12.46 -8.49
N GLU A 69 -0.28 -13.27 -7.89
CA GLU A 69 -0.29 -13.52 -6.44
C GLU A 69 -0.12 -12.22 -5.65
N ARG A 70 0.80 -11.36 -6.09
CA ARG A 70 1.02 -10.05 -5.46
C ARG A 70 -0.20 -9.14 -5.56
N VAL A 71 -0.86 -9.08 -6.72
CA VAL A 71 -2.07 -8.28 -6.92
C VAL A 71 -3.21 -8.79 -6.03
N ILE A 72 -3.39 -10.10 -5.93
CA ILE A 72 -4.42 -10.70 -5.07
C ILE A 72 -4.13 -10.41 -3.60
N ASP A 73 -2.89 -10.56 -3.15
CA ASP A 73 -2.46 -10.23 -1.79
C ASP A 73 -2.73 -8.76 -1.45
N LEU A 74 -2.41 -7.83 -2.36
CA LEU A 74 -2.71 -6.41 -2.18
C LEU A 74 -4.21 -6.14 -2.09
N ILE A 75 -5.03 -6.75 -2.96
CA ILE A 75 -6.50 -6.63 -2.91
C ILE A 75 -7.04 -7.14 -1.58
N ASN A 76 -6.56 -8.30 -1.11
CA ASN A 76 -7.00 -8.92 0.14
C ASN A 76 -6.64 -8.08 1.37
N ARG A 77 -5.55 -7.30 1.31
CA ARG A 77 -5.16 -6.34 2.35
C ARG A 77 -5.84 -4.98 2.21
N GLY A 78 -6.73 -4.82 1.23
CA GLY A 78 -7.50 -3.59 0.99
C GLY A 78 -6.76 -2.53 0.15
N PHE A 79 -5.67 -2.90 -0.52
CA PHE A 79 -4.88 -2.03 -1.41
C PHE A 79 -5.04 -2.40 -2.89
N PRO A 80 -6.23 -2.22 -3.51
CA PRO A 80 -6.39 -2.53 -4.93
C PRO A 80 -5.42 -1.69 -5.78
N PRO A 81 -4.47 -2.31 -6.52
CA PRO A 81 -3.46 -1.58 -7.28
C PRO A 81 -4.06 -0.93 -8.52
N ARG A 82 -3.51 0.22 -8.91
CA ARG A 82 -3.80 0.88 -10.20
C ARG A 82 -3.05 0.17 -11.32
N GLN A 83 -3.42 0.48 -12.56
CA GLN A 83 -2.70 -0.04 -13.74
C GLN A 83 -1.22 0.32 -13.73
N GLU A 84 -0.88 1.53 -13.25
CA GLU A 84 0.50 1.99 -13.11
C GLU A 84 1.27 1.13 -12.10
N ASP A 85 0.68 0.87 -10.93
CA ASP A 85 1.30 0.01 -9.91
C ASP A 85 1.57 -1.42 -10.45
N VAL A 86 0.63 -1.99 -11.22
CA VAL A 86 0.78 -3.31 -11.85
C VAL A 86 1.88 -3.30 -12.93
N ARG A 87 2.02 -2.21 -13.67
CA ARG A 87 3.14 -2.03 -14.63
C ARG A 87 4.47 -1.91 -13.91
N ASP A 88 4.53 -1.17 -12.81
CA ASP A 88 5.75 -1.00 -12.02
C ASP A 88 6.22 -2.33 -11.42
N MET A 89 5.29 -3.21 -11.00
CA MET A 89 5.62 -4.58 -10.57
C MET A 89 6.29 -5.38 -11.71
N ALA A 90 5.77 -5.28 -12.93
CA ALA A 90 6.35 -5.93 -14.10
C ALA A 90 7.71 -5.35 -14.48
N ASP A 91 7.83 -4.02 -14.52
CA ASP A 91 9.07 -3.33 -14.86
C ASP A 91 10.18 -3.64 -13.86
N ARG A 92 9.86 -3.86 -12.58
CA ARG A 92 10.82 -4.30 -11.57
C ARG A 92 11.36 -5.70 -11.84
N LEU A 93 10.51 -6.67 -12.16
CA LEU A 93 10.96 -8.02 -12.52
C LEU A 93 11.81 -7.99 -13.79
N LEU A 94 11.43 -7.19 -14.79
CA LEU A 94 12.21 -7.02 -16.01
C LEU A 94 13.57 -6.37 -15.76
N SER A 95 13.63 -5.39 -14.85
CA SER A 95 14.88 -4.72 -14.50
C SER A 95 15.90 -5.65 -13.84
N GLN A 96 15.44 -6.67 -13.08
CA GLN A 96 16.32 -7.66 -12.44
C GLN A 96 17.06 -8.57 -13.44
N ARG A 97 16.62 -8.59 -14.70
CA ARG A 97 17.25 -9.37 -15.79
C ARG A 97 17.66 -8.51 -16.98
N ASP A 98 17.84 -7.20 -16.75
CA ASP A 98 18.23 -6.20 -17.76
C ASP A 98 17.32 -6.17 -19.01
N ALA A 99 16.02 -6.43 -18.82
CA ALA A 99 15.03 -6.41 -19.90
C ALA A 99 14.31 -5.05 -20.04
N THR A 100 13.83 -4.77 -21.26
CA THR A 100 13.10 -3.52 -21.55
C THR A 100 11.73 -3.48 -20.90
N ARG A 101 11.35 -2.29 -20.40
CA ARG A 101 10.06 -2.02 -19.74
C ARG A 101 8.84 -2.45 -20.56
N VAL A 102 7.75 -2.77 -19.89
CA VAL A 102 6.46 -3.10 -20.50
C VAL A 102 5.79 -1.87 -21.13
N GLY A 103 4.97 -2.12 -22.16
CA GLY A 103 4.19 -1.08 -22.81
C GLY A 103 3.03 -0.57 -21.93
N PRO A 104 2.43 0.59 -22.25
CA PRO A 104 1.40 1.22 -21.44
C PRO A 104 0.12 0.40 -21.27
N ARG A 105 -0.23 -0.42 -22.26
CA ARG A 105 -1.41 -1.31 -22.21
C ARG A 105 -1.12 -2.70 -21.65
N TRP A 106 0.12 -2.95 -21.19
CA TRP A 106 0.49 -4.29 -20.74
C TRP A 106 -0.35 -4.76 -19.55
N ALA A 107 -0.57 -3.91 -18.54
CA ALA A 107 -1.39 -4.24 -17.37
C ALA A 107 -2.84 -4.56 -17.74
N GLU A 108 -3.44 -3.81 -18.67
CA GLU A 108 -4.79 -4.10 -19.18
C GLU A 108 -4.85 -5.49 -19.84
N HIS A 109 -3.88 -5.80 -20.69
CA HIS A 109 -3.81 -7.11 -21.35
C HIS A 109 -3.54 -8.24 -20.34
N PHE A 110 -2.70 -8.00 -19.34
CA PHE A 110 -2.43 -8.94 -18.24
C PHE A 110 -3.71 -9.27 -17.48
N VAL A 111 -4.46 -8.25 -17.03
CA VAL A 111 -5.74 -8.45 -16.34
C VAL A 111 -6.73 -9.23 -17.22
N ARG A 112 -6.79 -8.95 -18.53
CA ARG A 112 -7.66 -9.70 -19.45
C ARG A 112 -7.28 -11.18 -19.59
N ARG A 113 -6.01 -11.54 -19.39
CA ARG A 113 -5.54 -12.94 -19.41
C ARG A 113 -5.85 -13.70 -18.12
N GLN A 114 -6.10 -13.00 -17.01
CA GLN A 114 -6.24 -13.61 -15.68
C GLN A 114 -7.73 -13.65 -15.26
N PRO A 115 -8.38 -14.83 -15.26
CA PRO A 115 -9.81 -14.94 -14.92
C PRO A 115 -10.16 -14.45 -13.51
N GLN A 116 -9.18 -14.43 -12.61
CA GLN A 116 -9.32 -13.99 -11.21
C GLN A 116 -9.33 -12.45 -11.07
N LEU A 117 -8.88 -11.72 -12.09
CA LEU A 117 -8.75 -10.27 -12.04
C LEU A 117 -9.81 -9.59 -12.92
N LYS A 118 -10.28 -8.43 -12.48
CA LYS A 118 -11.18 -7.59 -13.28
C LYS A 118 -10.87 -6.13 -13.05
N MET A 119 -10.66 -5.40 -14.14
CA MET A 119 -10.59 -3.94 -14.07
C MET A 119 -11.98 -3.36 -13.79
N ARG A 120 -12.04 -2.46 -12.81
CA ARG A 120 -13.23 -1.67 -12.51
C ARG A 120 -12.83 -0.22 -12.28
N PHE A 121 -13.64 0.70 -12.75
CA PHE A 121 -13.49 2.10 -12.37
C PHE A 121 -13.84 2.27 -10.89
N GLN A 122 -12.96 2.92 -10.16
CA GLN A 122 -13.27 3.39 -8.82
C GLN A 122 -14.38 4.44 -8.95
N ARG A 123 -15.59 4.12 -8.47
CA ARG A 123 -16.67 5.11 -8.39
C ARG A 123 -16.33 6.09 -7.29
N ARG A 124 -16.31 7.38 -7.60
CA ARG A 124 -16.35 8.43 -6.59
C ARG A 124 -17.75 8.36 -5.98
N ILE A 125 -17.85 7.83 -4.77
CA ILE A 125 -19.12 7.83 -4.03
C ILE A 125 -19.20 9.19 -3.33
N ASP A 126 -20.30 9.91 -3.50
CA ASP A 126 -20.57 11.12 -2.74
C ASP A 126 -20.46 10.84 -1.25
N TYR A 127 -19.79 11.73 -0.52
CA TYR A 127 -19.54 11.64 0.93
C TYR A 127 -20.81 11.27 1.73
N GLN A 128 -21.98 11.77 1.32
CA GLN A 128 -23.26 11.46 1.96
C GLN A 128 -23.79 10.03 1.72
N ARG A 129 -23.39 9.35 0.63
CA ARG A 129 -23.68 7.93 0.40
C ARG A 129 -22.65 7.00 1.05
N ALA A 130 -21.46 7.49 1.34
CA ALA A 130 -20.47 6.76 2.14
C ALA A 130 -20.89 6.67 3.62
N LEU A 131 -21.71 7.59 4.14
CA LEU A 131 -22.29 7.52 5.48
C LEU A 131 -23.31 6.38 5.64
N ALA A 132 -23.96 5.97 4.55
CA ALA A 132 -24.69 4.70 4.49
C ALA A 132 -23.70 3.58 4.19
N LYS A 133 -22.68 3.42 5.05
CA LYS A 133 -21.73 2.31 4.92
C LYS A 133 -22.52 1.03 4.95
N ASP A 134 -22.38 0.23 3.91
CA ASP A 134 -22.89 -1.13 3.88
C ASP A 134 -22.29 -1.86 5.10
N PRO A 135 -23.10 -2.23 6.12
CA PRO A 135 -22.59 -2.89 7.31
C PRO A 135 -21.78 -4.13 6.97
N THR A 136 -22.05 -4.75 5.81
CA THR A 136 -21.29 -5.90 5.31
C THR A 136 -19.84 -5.56 4.96
N ILE A 137 -19.56 -4.35 4.45
CA ILE A 137 -18.18 -3.91 4.13
C ILE A 137 -17.39 -3.71 5.42
N ILE A 138 -17.97 -3.01 6.40
CA ILE A 138 -17.31 -2.79 7.70
C ILE A 138 -17.10 -4.12 8.42
N GLN A 139 -18.12 -4.97 8.47
CA GLN A 139 -18.05 -6.28 9.11
C GLN A 139 -17.03 -7.19 8.40
N GLY A 140 -16.99 -7.16 7.07
CA GLY A 140 -15.98 -7.86 6.29
C GLY A 140 -14.56 -7.40 6.62
N TRP A 141 -14.36 -6.09 6.78
CA TRP A 141 -13.06 -5.55 7.20
C TRP A 141 -12.66 -5.97 8.62
N PHE A 142 -13.56 -5.89 9.61
CA PHE A 142 -13.25 -6.40 10.96
C PHE A 142 -12.99 -7.90 10.98
N THR A 143 -13.65 -8.67 10.10
CA THR A 143 -13.39 -10.09 9.92
C THR A 143 -11.99 -10.32 9.35
N LEU A 144 -11.57 -9.54 8.36
CA LEU A 144 -10.21 -9.56 7.83
C LEU A 144 -9.17 -9.25 8.92
N VAL A 145 -9.40 -8.22 9.74
CA VAL A 145 -8.50 -7.86 10.86
C VAL A 145 -8.37 -9.04 11.83
N ARG A 146 -9.50 -9.62 12.29
CA ARG A 146 -9.51 -10.77 13.20
C ARG A 146 -8.81 -12.00 12.61
N ASN A 147 -9.09 -12.30 11.34
CA ASN A 147 -8.45 -13.43 10.64
C ASN A 147 -6.95 -13.22 10.49
N THR A 148 -6.50 -11.99 10.24
CA THR A 148 -5.08 -11.65 10.16
C THR A 148 -4.39 -11.81 11.51
N ILE A 149 -5.00 -11.30 12.58
CA ILE A 149 -4.52 -11.48 13.96
C ILE A 149 -4.37 -12.97 14.28
N ALA A 150 -5.39 -13.78 14.00
CA ALA A 150 -5.36 -15.22 14.24
C ALA A 150 -4.32 -15.96 13.38
N LYS A 151 -4.22 -15.63 12.09
CA LYS A 151 -3.30 -16.27 11.14
C LYS A 151 -1.84 -16.07 11.52
N TYR A 152 -1.48 -14.88 11.98
CA TYR A 152 -0.09 -14.51 12.29
C TYR A 152 0.22 -14.52 13.79
N GLY A 153 -0.75 -14.86 14.65
CA GLY A 153 -0.57 -14.88 16.11
C GLY A 153 -0.21 -13.51 16.67
N ILE A 154 -0.83 -12.44 16.16
CA ILE A 154 -0.51 -11.05 16.53
C ILE A 154 -1.07 -10.77 17.92
N LEU A 155 -0.23 -10.23 18.81
CA LEU A 155 -0.64 -9.83 20.16
C LEU A 155 -1.19 -8.40 20.14
N ASP A 156 -2.05 -8.05 21.09
CA ASP A 156 -2.65 -6.72 21.17
C ASP A 156 -1.57 -5.62 21.25
N ASP A 157 -0.47 -5.86 21.97
CA ASP A 157 0.68 -4.95 22.07
C ASP A 157 1.48 -4.78 20.76
N ASP A 158 1.16 -5.58 19.75
CA ASP A 158 1.78 -5.54 18.43
C ASP A 158 0.83 -4.99 17.35
N ILE A 159 -0.33 -4.45 17.75
CA ILE A 159 -1.30 -3.81 16.85
C ILE A 159 -1.13 -2.30 16.91
N TYR A 160 -0.82 -1.72 15.76
CA TYR A 160 -0.56 -0.29 15.61
C TYR A 160 -1.53 0.34 14.62
N ASN A 161 -1.86 1.59 14.88
CA ASN A 161 -2.56 2.47 13.96
C ASN A 161 -1.80 3.79 13.85
N PHE A 162 -1.89 4.45 12.70
CA PHE A 162 -1.36 5.79 12.55
C PHE A 162 -2.23 6.64 11.64
N ASP A 163 -2.03 7.94 11.78
CA ASP A 163 -2.70 8.92 10.95
C ASP A 163 -1.96 10.26 10.94
N GLU A 164 -2.30 11.10 9.96
CA GLU A 164 -1.76 12.44 9.82
C GLU A 164 -2.77 13.50 10.31
N THR A 165 -2.27 14.46 11.08
CA THR A 165 -3.02 15.66 11.41
C THR A 165 -2.22 16.93 11.12
N GLY A 166 -2.88 17.91 10.50
CA GLY A 166 -2.34 19.25 10.31
C GLY A 166 -2.54 20.14 11.54
N PHE A 167 -1.50 20.89 11.89
CA PHE A 167 -1.54 21.99 12.83
C PHE A 167 -1.13 23.28 12.12
N LEU A 168 -1.86 24.36 12.41
CA LEU A 168 -1.45 25.70 12.05
C LEU A 168 -0.55 26.26 13.13
N ILE A 169 0.64 26.71 12.74
CA ILE A 169 1.46 27.57 13.59
C ILE A 169 0.72 28.91 13.71
N GLY A 170 0.44 29.35 14.94
CA GLY A 170 -0.05 30.71 15.22
C GLY A 170 -1.56 30.97 15.11
N MET A 171 -2.43 29.98 14.83
CA MET A 171 -3.88 30.22 14.79
C MET A 171 -4.59 29.82 16.09
N LEU A 172 -5.33 30.76 16.68
CA LEU A 172 -6.21 30.53 17.83
C LEU A 172 -7.42 29.68 17.42
N SER A 173 -7.74 28.64 18.19
CA SER A 173 -9.05 27.99 18.12
C SER A 173 -10.15 29.00 18.48
N HIS A 174 -11.33 28.91 17.84
CA HIS A 174 -12.48 29.75 18.21
C HIS A 174 -12.86 29.53 19.68
N ALA A 175 -12.53 30.49 20.55
CA ALA A 175 -12.91 30.48 21.96
C ALA A 175 -14.17 31.32 22.19
N LYS A 176 -15.10 30.82 23.02
CA LYS A 176 -16.15 31.67 23.60
C LYS A 176 -15.49 32.61 24.60
N VAL A 177 -15.57 33.90 24.34
CA VAL A 177 -15.05 34.96 25.22
C VAL A 177 -16.20 35.65 25.94
N VAL A 178 -16.00 35.98 27.21
CA VAL A 178 -16.94 36.81 27.98
C VAL A 178 -16.73 38.26 27.57
N THR A 179 -17.80 38.96 27.19
CA THR A 179 -17.77 40.37 26.80
C THR A 179 -18.80 41.14 27.58
N THR A 180 -18.63 42.47 27.66
CA THR A 180 -19.67 43.36 28.18
C THR A 180 -20.86 43.38 27.22
N SER A 181 -22.08 43.55 27.76
CA SER A 181 -23.35 43.45 27.03
C SER A 181 -23.59 44.58 26.02
N ASP A 182 -22.86 45.68 26.15
CA ASP A 182 -22.89 46.88 25.31
C ASP A 182 -22.01 46.78 24.05
N ARG A 183 -21.11 45.79 23.98
CA ARG A 183 -20.19 45.62 22.85
C ARG A 183 -20.89 44.96 21.66
N LYS A 184 -21.27 45.76 20.65
CA LYS A 184 -21.81 45.25 19.37
C LYS A 184 -20.70 44.66 18.49
N GLY A 185 -20.62 43.33 18.43
CA GLY A 185 -19.76 42.59 17.50
C GLY A 185 -18.91 41.50 18.17
N ARG A 186 -18.48 40.49 17.39
CA ARG A 186 -17.57 39.45 17.87
C ARG A 186 -16.19 40.08 18.20
N PRO A 187 -15.62 39.88 19.40
CA PRO A 187 -14.31 40.40 19.74
C PRO A 187 -13.23 39.87 18.78
N ARG A 188 -12.32 40.74 18.35
CA ARG A 188 -11.19 40.38 17.49
C ARG A 188 -9.94 40.19 18.34
N THR A 189 -9.38 38.98 18.34
CA THR A 189 -8.08 38.71 18.96
C THR A 189 -6.97 38.92 17.92
N LYS A 190 -5.91 39.66 18.27
CA LYS A 190 -4.73 39.79 17.40
C LYS A 190 -4.07 38.42 17.23
N GLN A 191 -3.82 38.02 15.99
CA GLN A 191 -3.14 36.77 15.64
C GLN A 191 -1.68 37.08 15.23
N PRO A 192 -0.70 36.25 15.60
CA PRO A 192 0.63 36.28 14.99
C PRO A 192 0.54 36.06 13.47
N GLY A 193 1.44 36.68 12.71
CA GLY A 193 1.41 36.66 11.25
C GLY A 193 1.92 35.36 10.61
N ASN A 194 2.60 34.47 11.36
CA ASN A 194 3.06 33.20 10.81
C ASN A 194 1.86 32.25 10.63
N ARG A 195 1.69 31.72 9.41
CA ARG A 195 0.56 30.88 8.97
C ARG A 195 1.03 29.56 8.37
N GLU A 196 2.21 29.10 8.76
CA GLU A 196 2.78 27.85 8.27
C GLU A 196 2.02 26.63 8.81
N TRP A 197 1.70 25.70 7.92
CA TRP A 197 1.12 24.42 8.27
C TRP A 197 2.25 23.44 8.59
N VAL A 198 2.09 22.73 9.70
CA VAL A 198 2.91 21.59 10.07
C VAL A 198 2.01 20.37 10.10
N SER A 199 2.43 19.33 9.39
CA SER A 199 1.77 18.03 9.44
C SER A 199 2.46 17.17 10.48
N VAL A 200 1.69 16.47 11.31
CA VAL A 200 2.22 15.52 12.29
C VAL A 200 1.59 14.17 12.01
N ILE A 201 2.45 13.19 11.76
CA ILE A 201 2.06 11.79 11.68
C ILE A 201 2.28 11.18 13.06
N GLN A 202 1.20 10.66 13.64
CA GLN A 202 1.20 10.06 14.96
C GLN A 202 0.87 8.58 14.86
N GLY A 203 1.71 7.72 15.45
CA GLY A 203 1.44 6.30 15.60
C GLY A 203 1.03 5.97 17.04
N VAL A 204 0.06 5.08 17.20
CA VAL A 204 -0.38 4.55 18.50
C VAL A 204 -0.49 3.04 18.44
N CYS A 205 -0.14 2.39 19.54
CA CYS A 205 -0.36 0.97 19.77
C CYS A 205 -1.71 0.75 20.46
N ALA A 206 -2.31 -0.43 20.29
CA ALA A 206 -3.56 -0.79 20.96
C ALA A 206 -3.40 -0.87 22.50
N ASP A 207 -2.18 -1.05 23.02
CA ASP A 207 -1.87 -0.93 24.46
C ASP A 207 -1.90 0.52 24.99
N GLY A 208 -2.13 1.50 24.11
CA GLY A 208 -2.17 2.93 24.42
C GLY A 208 -0.82 3.65 24.32
N TRP A 209 0.27 2.94 23.98
CA TRP A 209 1.57 3.57 23.78
C TRP A 209 1.58 4.44 22.52
N ALA A 210 1.97 5.71 22.68
CA ALA A 210 2.14 6.64 21.57
C ALA A 210 3.59 6.66 21.11
N MET A 211 3.79 6.43 19.81
CA MET A 211 5.08 6.56 19.15
C MET A 211 5.57 8.02 19.20
N PRO A 212 6.89 8.27 19.25
CA PRO A 212 7.41 9.60 18.98
C PRO A 212 6.81 10.21 17.69
N PRO A 213 6.37 11.47 17.70
CA PRO A 213 5.78 12.12 16.54
C PRO A 213 6.77 12.20 15.36
N TYR A 214 6.23 12.01 14.16
CA TYR A 214 6.91 12.30 12.92
C TYR A 214 6.33 13.60 12.33
N VAL A 215 7.13 14.66 12.33
CA VAL A 215 6.70 16.01 12.00
C VAL A 215 7.18 16.36 10.60
N ILE A 216 6.25 16.72 9.72
CA ILE A 216 6.54 17.21 8.38
C ILE A 216 6.37 18.73 8.37
N VAL A 217 7.47 19.42 8.09
CA VAL A 217 7.48 20.88 7.99
C VAL A 217 7.69 21.28 6.54
N LYS A 218 6.94 22.29 6.09
CA LYS A 218 7.09 22.82 4.74
C LYS A 218 8.38 23.63 4.63
N GLY A 219 9.29 23.25 3.74
CA GLY A 219 10.55 23.96 3.52
C GLY A 219 11.65 23.08 2.93
N LYS A 220 12.60 23.69 2.20
CA LYS A 220 13.76 23.02 1.60
C LYS A 220 15.02 23.10 2.47
N TYR A 221 15.17 24.22 3.19
CA TYR A 221 16.31 24.50 4.05
C TYR A 221 15.77 25.00 5.39
N HIS A 222 16.17 24.31 6.45
CA HIS A 222 15.86 24.70 7.82
C HIS A 222 17.14 25.18 8.51
N LEU A 223 17.01 26.20 9.35
CA LEU A 223 18.10 26.62 10.21
C LEU A 223 18.39 25.52 11.23
N LEU A 224 19.64 25.10 11.33
CA LEU A 224 20.09 24.06 12.28
C LEU A 224 19.65 24.38 13.72
N SER A 225 19.54 25.68 14.05
CA SER A 225 19.09 26.19 15.35
C SER A 225 17.69 25.73 15.77
N TRP A 226 16.80 25.35 14.85
CA TRP A 226 15.50 24.78 15.21
C TRP A 226 15.63 23.40 15.88
N TYR A 227 16.70 22.68 15.54
CA TYR A 227 17.00 21.34 16.04
C TYR A 227 18.01 21.36 17.19
N THR A 228 18.96 22.29 17.17
CA THR A 228 20.01 22.40 18.21
C THR A 228 19.64 23.32 19.38
N ASN A 229 18.79 24.33 19.16
CA ASN A 229 18.30 25.23 20.22
C ASN A 229 16.81 25.02 20.54
N GLY A 230 16.13 24.13 19.82
CA GLY A 230 14.74 23.77 20.09
C GLY A 230 14.62 22.79 21.26
N GLN A 231 13.51 22.86 22.01
CA GLN A 231 13.20 21.91 23.09
C GLN A 231 12.60 20.58 22.58
N PHE A 232 12.88 20.19 21.33
CA PHE A 232 12.31 18.98 20.75
C PHE A 232 13.06 17.73 21.26
N PRO A 233 12.34 16.69 21.74
CA PRO A 233 12.99 15.45 22.13
C PRO A 233 13.74 14.82 20.95
N ALA A 234 14.95 14.29 21.19
CA ALA A 234 15.78 13.64 20.16
C ALA A 234 15.12 12.41 19.51
N THR A 235 14.05 11.89 20.13
CA THR A 235 13.27 10.76 19.62
C THR A 235 12.28 11.16 18.53
N TRP A 236 11.96 12.45 18.39
CA TRP A 236 11.06 12.96 17.36
C TRP A 236 11.78 13.02 16.02
N ARG A 237 11.05 12.68 14.95
CA ARG A 237 11.59 12.79 13.60
C ARG A 237 10.99 13.98 12.90
N ILE A 238 11.83 14.92 12.46
CA ILE A 238 11.38 16.09 11.71
C ILE A 238 11.86 15.94 10.27
N HIS A 239 10.93 15.90 9.33
CA HIS A 239 11.22 15.73 7.92
C HIS A 239 10.79 16.98 7.13
N PRO A 240 11.73 17.71 6.53
CA PRO A 240 11.40 18.82 5.65
C PRO A 240 10.82 18.30 4.34
N SER A 241 9.75 18.92 3.82
CA SER A 241 9.23 18.57 2.50
C SER A 241 8.67 19.77 1.77
N GLU A 242 8.97 19.88 0.47
CA GLU A 242 8.32 20.84 -0.43
C GLU A 242 6.86 20.43 -0.73
N ASN A 243 6.58 19.12 -0.69
CA ASN A 243 5.28 18.51 -0.94
C ASN A 243 4.86 17.68 0.28
N GLU A 244 3.97 18.21 1.13
CA GLU A 244 3.29 17.51 2.23
C GLU A 244 3.07 16.02 1.89
N TRP A 245 3.46 15.04 2.74
CA TRP A 245 3.19 13.57 2.81
C TRP A 245 2.94 12.73 1.52
N LYS A 246 2.89 13.33 0.34
CA LYS A 246 2.31 12.80 -0.89
C LYS A 246 3.30 11.94 -1.67
N THR A 247 4.54 11.81 -1.18
CA THR A 247 5.58 11.04 -1.85
C THR A 247 5.74 9.66 -1.21
N ASN A 248 5.95 8.64 -2.05
CA ASN A 248 6.27 7.29 -1.62
C ASN A 248 7.53 7.25 -0.73
N GLU A 249 8.46 8.19 -0.94
CA GLU A 249 9.69 8.36 -0.17
C GLU A 249 9.39 8.70 1.30
N ILE A 250 8.51 9.68 1.56
CA ILE A 250 8.11 10.03 2.94
C ILE A 250 7.38 8.87 3.59
N GLY A 251 6.54 8.15 2.83
CA GLY A 251 5.89 6.92 3.28
C GLY A 251 6.87 5.84 3.77
N LEU A 252 7.90 5.58 2.98
CA LEU A 252 8.94 4.61 3.32
C LEU A 252 9.84 5.10 4.47
N ASP A 253 10.16 6.39 4.52
CA ASP A 253 10.97 6.97 5.59
C ASP A 253 10.25 6.92 6.94
N TRP A 254 8.95 7.23 6.93
CA TRP A 254 8.08 7.06 8.09
C TRP A 254 8.00 5.58 8.51
N LEU A 255 7.87 4.64 7.57
CA LEU A 255 7.83 3.21 7.89
C LEU A 255 9.15 2.72 8.53
N ASN A 256 10.28 3.26 8.08
CA ASN A 256 11.58 3.03 8.71
C ASN A 256 11.60 3.55 10.16
N HIS A 257 11.09 4.76 10.39
CA HIS A 257 10.98 5.33 11.73
C HIS A 257 10.05 4.50 12.62
N PHE A 258 8.88 4.10 12.10
CA PHE A 258 7.95 3.21 12.78
C PHE A 258 8.65 1.91 13.22
N ASN A 259 9.40 1.29 12.32
CA ASN A 259 10.13 0.07 12.64
C ASN A 259 11.19 0.32 13.72
N GLN A 260 11.97 1.39 13.64
CA GLN A 260 12.97 1.75 14.66
C GLN A 260 12.33 1.93 16.05
N CYS A 261 11.17 2.59 16.12
CA CYS A 261 10.48 2.88 17.38
C CYS A 261 9.76 1.66 17.98
N THR A 262 9.31 0.71 17.15
CA THR A 262 8.46 -0.41 17.62
C THR A 262 9.20 -1.74 17.69
N LYS A 263 10.32 -1.92 16.98
CA LYS A 263 10.99 -3.22 16.87
C LYS A 263 11.40 -3.79 18.23
N SER A 264 11.97 -2.97 19.12
CA SER A 264 12.35 -3.39 20.48
C SER A 264 11.16 -3.61 21.41
N ARG A 265 9.95 -3.14 21.05
CA ARG A 265 8.71 -3.33 21.80
C ARG A 265 7.94 -4.58 21.37
N THR A 266 8.31 -5.17 20.23
CA THR A 266 7.58 -6.29 19.65
C THR A 266 7.55 -7.47 20.62
N LYS A 267 6.36 -7.97 20.97
CA LYS A 267 6.22 -9.13 21.86
C LYS A 267 6.11 -10.44 21.09
N GLY A 268 5.35 -10.44 20.00
CA GLY A 268 5.15 -11.57 19.09
C GLY A 268 6.17 -11.60 17.95
N SER A 269 5.83 -12.33 16.89
CA SER A 269 6.67 -12.43 15.68
C SER A 269 6.30 -11.41 14.59
N TYR A 270 5.06 -10.93 14.61
CA TYR A 270 4.50 -10.03 13.61
C TYR A 270 3.86 -8.81 14.27
N ARG A 271 3.98 -7.65 13.61
CA ARG A 271 3.24 -6.43 13.97
C ARG A 271 2.15 -6.17 12.95
N LEU A 272 0.95 -5.84 13.41
CA LEU A 272 -0.14 -5.38 12.56
C LEU A 272 -0.09 -3.85 12.47
N LEU A 273 -0.07 -3.32 11.26
CA LEU A 273 -0.18 -1.89 11.00
C LEU A 273 -1.49 -1.61 10.27
N ILE A 274 -2.40 -0.87 10.90
CA ILE A 274 -3.67 -0.44 10.33
C ILE A 274 -3.55 1.01 9.86
N LEU A 275 -3.87 1.25 8.59
CA LEU A 275 -3.69 2.54 7.93
C LEU A 275 -4.83 2.89 6.98
N ASP A 276 -4.87 4.15 6.56
CA ASP A 276 -5.82 4.62 5.56
C ASP A 276 -5.43 4.20 4.12
N GLY A 277 -6.36 4.41 3.19
CA GLY A 277 -6.18 4.06 1.78
C GLY A 277 -5.33 5.01 0.95
N HIS A 278 -4.51 5.86 1.58
CA HIS A 278 -3.66 6.80 0.87
C HIS A 278 -2.66 6.09 -0.06
N ASN A 279 -2.30 6.73 -1.17
CA ASN A 279 -1.54 6.07 -2.24
C ASN A 279 -0.06 5.80 -1.87
N SER A 280 0.53 6.60 -0.97
CA SER A 280 1.91 6.41 -0.51
C SER A 280 2.14 5.05 0.15
N HIS A 281 1.08 4.44 0.69
CA HIS A 281 1.09 3.12 1.31
C HIS A 281 1.13 1.95 0.32
N LYS A 282 0.91 2.23 -0.97
CA LYS A 282 0.73 1.20 -2.02
C LYS A 282 2.01 0.94 -2.82
N SER A 283 3.09 1.65 -2.50
CA SER A 283 4.35 1.47 -3.21
C SER A 283 4.91 0.07 -2.96
N THR A 284 5.51 -0.48 -4.00
CA THR A 284 6.15 -1.80 -3.97
C THR A 284 7.32 -1.88 -2.99
N ASP A 285 7.98 -0.76 -2.68
CA ASP A 285 9.06 -0.69 -1.68
C ASP A 285 8.52 -0.70 -0.26
N PHE A 286 7.42 0.01 0.00
CA PHE A 286 6.71 -0.05 1.27
C PHE A 286 6.28 -1.50 1.59
N ASP A 287 5.66 -2.17 0.62
CA ASP A 287 5.24 -3.57 0.77
C ASP A 287 6.41 -4.53 0.99
N LYS A 288 7.51 -4.34 0.26
CA LYS A 288 8.73 -5.15 0.42
C LYS A 288 9.32 -4.98 1.82
N TYR A 289 9.44 -3.74 2.28
CA TYR A 289 9.96 -3.43 3.61
C TYR A 289 9.09 -4.04 4.71
N CYS A 290 7.76 -3.93 4.59
CA CYS A 290 6.83 -4.56 5.51
C CYS A 290 7.08 -6.07 5.62
N LYS A 291 7.23 -6.77 4.49
CA LYS A 291 7.54 -8.21 4.46
C LYS A 291 8.88 -8.53 5.13
N GLU A 292 9.93 -7.78 4.83
CA GLU A 292 11.27 -7.97 5.41
C GLU A 292 11.33 -7.74 6.93
N GLN A 293 10.41 -6.93 7.47
CA GLN A 293 10.38 -6.58 8.90
C GLN A 293 9.23 -7.24 9.69
N ASN A 294 8.57 -8.24 9.10
CA ASN A 294 7.41 -8.93 9.69
C ASN A 294 6.29 -7.96 10.10
N ILE A 295 6.01 -6.96 9.27
CA ILE A 295 4.92 -6.00 9.44
C ILE A 295 3.82 -6.37 8.46
N ILE A 296 2.62 -6.61 8.98
CA ILE A 296 1.43 -6.85 8.17
C ILE A 296 0.65 -5.53 8.08
N ALA A 297 0.60 -4.94 6.89
CA ALA A 297 -0.16 -3.72 6.64
C ALA A 297 -1.60 -4.06 6.18
N LEU A 298 -2.61 -3.47 6.84
CA LEU A 298 -4.03 -3.55 6.43
C LEU A 298 -4.60 -2.15 6.19
N CYS A 299 -5.31 -2.01 5.08
CA CYS A 299 -6.01 -0.79 4.72
C CYS A 299 -7.43 -0.76 5.30
N MET A 300 -7.84 0.38 5.86
CA MET A 300 -9.25 0.64 6.15
C MET A 300 -10.08 0.77 4.86
N PRO A 301 -11.38 0.43 4.89
CA PRO A 301 -12.27 0.62 3.75
C PRO A 301 -12.26 2.09 3.25
N PRO A 302 -12.40 2.33 1.94
CA PRO A 302 -12.49 3.69 1.42
C PRO A 302 -13.62 4.49 2.09
N HIS A 303 -13.37 5.78 2.30
CA HIS A 303 -14.33 6.71 2.92
C HIS A 303 -14.80 6.32 4.32
N SER A 304 -14.00 5.52 5.05
CA SER A 304 -14.39 5.05 6.38
C SER A 304 -13.66 5.69 7.56
N SER A 305 -12.65 6.53 7.31
CA SER A 305 -11.77 7.10 8.34
C SER A 305 -12.55 7.75 9.48
N HIS A 306 -13.56 8.57 9.18
CA HIS A 306 -14.40 9.26 10.18
C HIS A 306 -15.12 8.35 11.21
N GLU A 307 -15.15 7.02 11.00
CA GLU A 307 -15.65 6.08 12.02
C GLU A 307 -14.60 5.05 12.45
N LEU A 308 -13.72 4.63 11.54
CA LEU A 308 -12.80 3.52 11.79
C LEU A 308 -11.39 3.96 12.16
N GLN A 309 -11.01 5.21 11.91
CA GLN A 309 -9.69 5.75 12.21
C GLN A 309 -9.65 6.17 13.70
N PRO A 310 -9.01 5.39 14.59
CA PRO A 310 -9.06 5.63 16.03
C PRO A 310 -8.48 7.00 16.41
N LEU A 311 -7.44 7.44 15.70
CA LEU A 311 -6.81 8.73 15.94
C LEU A 311 -7.73 9.91 15.61
N ASP A 312 -8.44 9.86 14.48
CA ASP A 312 -9.42 10.88 14.10
C ASP A 312 -10.60 10.96 15.09
N VAL A 313 -11.15 9.79 15.45
CA VAL A 313 -12.35 9.68 16.28
C VAL A 313 -12.05 10.02 17.74
N GLY A 314 -10.92 9.56 18.28
CA GLY A 314 -10.62 9.61 19.71
C GLY A 314 -9.53 10.60 20.14
N CYS A 315 -8.49 10.79 19.34
CA CYS A 315 -7.25 11.40 19.84
C CYS A 315 -7.02 12.83 19.30
N PHE A 316 -7.18 13.04 17.99
CA PHE A 316 -6.85 14.30 17.34
C PHE A 316 -7.77 15.45 17.73
N SER A 317 -9.05 15.18 18.00
CA SER A 317 -9.97 16.23 18.43
C SER A 317 -9.61 16.82 19.81
N PRO A 318 -9.41 16.00 20.88
CA PRO A 318 -8.88 16.49 22.16
C PRO A 318 -7.49 17.14 22.06
N LEU A 319 -6.61 16.60 21.20
CA LEU A 319 -5.27 17.13 20.99
C LEU A 319 -5.30 18.54 20.40
N LYS A 320 -6.07 18.75 19.32
CA LYS A 320 -6.24 20.06 18.68
C LYS A 320 -6.84 21.09 19.63
N TYR A 321 -7.79 20.67 20.46
CA TYR A 321 -8.41 21.54 21.46
C TYR A 321 -7.39 21.98 22.52
N SER A 322 -6.61 21.04 23.07
CA SER A 322 -5.59 21.33 24.07
C SER A 322 -4.46 22.20 23.52
N TYR A 323 -4.02 21.92 22.28
CA TYR A 323 -3.04 22.75 21.57
C TYR A 323 -3.55 24.20 21.41
N GLY A 324 -4.80 24.39 20.97
CA GLY A 324 -5.41 25.72 20.83
C GLY A 324 -5.42 26.52 22.15
N LYS A 325 -5.69 25.85 23.28
CA LYS A 325 -5.62 26.47 24.61
C LYS A 325 -4.22 26.90 25.01
N GLU A 326 -3.21 26.07 24.76
CA GLU A 326 -1.84 26.40 25.15
C GLU A 326 -1.29 27.55 24.32
N ILE A 327 -1.60 27.57 23.02
CA ILE A 327 -1.31 28.71 22.13
C ILE A 327 -1.98 29.99 22.66
N GLU A 328 -3.25 29.92 23.06
CA GLU A 328 -3.96 31.08 23.63
C GLU A 328 -3.29 31.58 24.93
N LYS A 329 -2.87 30.66 25.80
CA LYS A 329 -2.16 31.00 27.04
C LYS A 329 -0.83 31.67 26.77
N MET A 330 -0.01 31.14 25.86
CA MET A 330 1.28 31.72 25.47
C MET A 330 1.12 33.15 24.91
N MET A 331 0.10 33.38 24.08
CA MET A 331 -0.21 34.71 23.54
C MET A 331 -0.64 35.70 24.64
N ARG A 332 -1.45 35.26 25.61
CA ARG A 332 -1.88 36.10 26.75
C ARG A 332 -0.71 36.50 27.64
N MET A 333 0.35 35.69 27.70
CA MET A 333 1.56 35.97 28.49
C MET A 333 2.58 36.87 27.77
N GLN A 334 2.27 37.42 26.58
CA GLN A 334 3.19 38.26 25.78
C GLN A 334 4.56 37.63 25.49
N ILE A 335 4.65 36.31 25.38
CA ILE A 335 5.88 35.66 24.88
C ILE A 335 5.83 35.71 23.35
N SER A 336 6.19 36.86 22.78
CA SER A 336 6.59 36.92 21.38
C SER A 336 8.02 36.39 21.29
N HIS A 337 8.19 35.18 20.77
CA HIS A 337 9.51 34.73 20.32
C HIS A 337 9.98 35.69 19.22
N ASN A 338 11.04 36.46 19.53
CA ASN A 338 11.87 37.12 18.52
C ASN A 338 12.76 36.11 17.83
#